data_AF-A0A2T0U441-F1
#
_entry.id   AF-A0A2T0U441-F1
#
_cell.length_a   1.000
_cell.length_b   1.000
_cell.length_c   1.000
_cell.angle_alpha   90.00
_cell.angle_beta   90.00
_cell.angle_gamma   90.00
#
_symmetry.space_group_name_H-M   'P 1'
#
loop_
_entity.id
_entity.type
_entity.pdbx_description
1 polymer ?
#
loop_
_entity_poly.entity_id
_entity_poly.type
_entity_poly.pdbx_seq_one_letter_code
_entity_poly.pdbx_strand_id
1 'polypeptide(L)'
;MKDKKLPIEDKRIYEIKIRLNTKEKERLDQVLTDCRTHAPDVFRRLLMKNSFPKAQSPLLDINTYYELRKIGVNMDQYVKAVHQGRLTAIDTAVINELSSMLKILRSKIISI
;
A
#
# COMPACT_ATOMS: atom_id res chain seq x y z
N MET A 1 17.98 4.16 14.82
CA MET A 1 19.16 4.50 14.00
C MET A 1 19.54 5.94 14.34
N LYS A 2 20.80 6.24 14.67
CA LYS A 2 21.23 7.62 14.97
C LYS A 2 21.04 8.46 13.70
N ASP A 3 20.26 9.53 13.77
CA ASP A 3 20.12 10.51 12.69
C ASP A 3 21.48 11.15 12.41
N LYS A 4 22.17 10.67 11.38
CA LYS A 4 23.39 11.32 10.88
C LYS A 4 22.96 12.66 10.29
N LYS A 5 23.30 13.75 11.00
CA LYS A 5 23.17 15.11 10.48
C LYS A 5 23.99 15.23 9.20
N LEU A 6 23.38 15.78 8.15
CA LEU A 6 24.06 16.06 6.88
C LEU A 6 25.27 16.99 7.10
N PRO A 7 26.40 16.76 6.40
CA PRO A 7 27.51 17.71 6.32
C PRO A 7 27.00 19.11 5.95
N ILE A 8 27.70 20.15 6.39
CA ILE A 8 27.27 21.55 6.18
C ILE A 8 27.12 21.86 4.69
N GLU A 9 27.99 21.31 3.85
CA GLU A 9 27.99 21.47 2.39
C GLU A 9 26.75 20.84 1.72
N ASP A 10 26.19 19.78 2.32
CA ASP A 10 24.99 19.10 1.82
C ASP A 10 23.68 19.72 2.35
N LYS A 11 23.78 20.72 3.24
CA LYS A 11 22.60 21.41 3.77
C LYS A 11 21.96 22.27 2.70
N ARG A 12 20.66 22.07 2.55
CA ARG A 12 19.82 22.85 1.64
C ARG A 12 19.47 24.19 2.32
N ILE A 13 20.28 25.22 2.08
CA ILE A 13 20.13 26.54 2.72
C ILE A 13 19.41 27.59 1.84
N TYR A 14 19.31 27.35 0.53
CA TYR A 14 18.66 28.25 -0.41
C TYR A 14 17.24 27.80 -0.74
N GLU A 15 16.27 28.71 -0.66
CA GLU A 15 14.86 28.47 -0.96
C GLU A 15 14.51 28.90 -2.39
N ILE A 16 13.72 28.07 -3.08
CA ILE A 16 13.14 28.40 -4.39
C ILE A 16 11.62 28.28 -4.28
N LYS A 17 10.90 29.35 -4.66
CA LYS A 17 9.44 29.38 -4.67
C LYS A 17 8.91 29.04 -6.06
N ILE A 18 8.02 28.07 -6.14
CA ILE A 18 7.34 27.66 -7.37
C ILE A 18 5.86 28.03 -7.24
N ARG A 19 5.33 28.77 -8.20
CA ARG A 19 3.90 29.07 -8.29
C ARG A 19 3.23 28.02 -9.17
N LEU A 20 2.13 27.45 -8.68
CA LEU A 20 1.34 26.45 -9.37
C LEU A 20 -0.08 26.98 -9.55
N ASN A 21 -0.70 26.63 -10.67
CA ASN A 21 -2.15 26.77 -10.80
C ASN A 21 -2.88 25.64 -10.05
N THR A 22 -4.21 25.74 -9.95
CA THR A 22 -5.03 24.77 -9.22
C THR A 22 -4.84 23.33 -9.71
N LYS A 23 -4.85 23.11 -11.03
CA LYS A 23 -4.69 21.77 -11.64
C LYS A 23 -3.31 21.18 -11.38
N GLU A 24 -2.27 22.00 -11.42
CA GLU A 24 -0.89 21.58 -11.12
C GLU A 24 -0.73 21.22 -9.64
N LYS A 25 -1.37 21.97 -8.75
CA LYS A 25 -1.35 21.69 -7.32
C LYS A 25 -2.06 20.38 -6.99
N GLU A 26 -3.23 20.14 -7.57
CA GLU A 26 -3.96 18.88 -7.42
C GLU A 26 -3.13 17.67 -7.87
N ARG A 27 -2.47 17.77 -9.03
CA ARG A 27 -1.57 16.72 -9.53
C ARG A 27 -0.39 16.50 -8.60
N LEU A 28 0.22 17.57 -8.09
CA LEU A 28 1.31 17.46 -7.13
C LEU A 28 0.83 16.74 -5.87
N ASP A 29 -0.33 17.10 -5.32
CA ASP A 29 -0.86 16.49 -4.09
C ASP A 29 -1.14 15.00 -4.22
N GLN A 30 -1.65 14.57 -5.38
CA GLN A 30 -1.80 13.14 -5.69
C GLN A 30 -0.45 12.44 -5.62
N VAL A 31 0.58 13.00 -6.25
CA VAL A 31 1.94 12.42 -6.26
C VAL A 31 2.54 12.38 -4.85
N LEU A 32 2.33 13.42 -4.03
CA LEU A 32 2.82 13.45 -2.66
C LEU A 32 2.17 12.36 -1.80
N THR A 33 0.88 12.12 -2.01
CA THR A 33 0.11 11.06 -1.35
C THR A 33 0.63 9.68 -1.75
N ASP A 34 0.70 9.40 -3.05
CA ASP A 34 1.04 8.08 -3.59
C ASP A 34 2.50 7.68 -3.28
N CYS A 35 3.40 8.67 -3.25
CA CYS A 35 4.82 8.44 -3.04
C CYS A 35 5.26 8.66 -1.58
N ARG A 36 4.35 9.07 -0.67
CA ARG A 36 4.62 9.46 0.72
C ARG A 36 5.87 10.32 0.87
N THR A 37 5.94 11.39 0.08
CA THR A 37 7.12 12.26 0.00
C THR A 37 6.71 13.73 0.05
N HIS A 38 7.70 14.64 0.09
CA HIS A 38 7.47 16.07 0.14
C HIS A 38 7.77 16.73 -1.22
N ALA A 39 7.07 17.83 -1.50
CA ALA A 39 7.21 18.57 -2.76
C ALA A 39 8.67 18.89 -3.15
N PRO A 40 9.56 19.36 -2.23
CA PRO A 40 10.95 19.63 -2.59
C PRO A 40 11.70 18.40 -3.09
N ASP A 41 11.41 17.21 -2.56
CA ASP A 41 12.07 15.97 -2.99
C ASP A 41 11.57 15.51 -4.36
N VAL A 42 10.28 15.71 -4.67
CA VAL A 42 9.73 15.49 -6.02
C VAL A 42 10.41 16.41 -7.03
N PHE A 43 10.38 17.72 -6.78
CA PHE A 43 10.98 18.70 -7.69
C PHE A 43 12.48 18.46 -7.88
N ARG A 44 13.23 18.14 -6.82
CA ARG A 44 14.65 17.84 -6.95
C ARG A 44 14.92 16.57 -7.75
N ARG A 45 14.12 15.51 -7.57
CA ARG A 45 14.29 14.28 -8.37
C ARG A 45 14.03 14.53 -9.85
N LEU A 46 13.00 15.33 -10.15
CA LEU A 46 12.68 15.71 -11.52
C LEU A 46 13.79 16.59 -12.12
N LEU A 47 14.16 17.68 -11.45
CA LEU A 47 15.11 18.66 -11.97
C LEU A 47 16.57 18.18 -11.99
N MET A 48 17.00 17.45 -10.95
CA MET A 48 18.41 17.10 -10.75
C MET A 48 18.75 15.67 -11.15
N LYS A 49 17.76 14.76 -11.14
CA LYS A 49 17.98 13.33 -11.40
C LYS A 49 17.19 12.80 -12.59
N ASN A 50 16.40 13.65 -13.27
CA ASN A 50 15.52 13.29 -14.37
C ASN A 50 14.69 12.02 -14.09
N SER A 51 14.22 11.86 -12.86
CA SER A 51 13.51 10.66 -12.38
C SER A 51 12.25 11.06 -11.64
N PHE A 52 11.16 10.36 -11.91
CA PHE A 52 9.93 10.48 -11.13
C PHE A 52 10.06 9.71 -9.80
N PRO A 53 9.47 10.19 -8.67
CA PRO A 53 9.37 9.39 -7.45
C PRO A 53 8.63 8.09 -7.72
N LYS A 54 9.07 6.98 -7.11
CA LYS A 54 8.37 5.70 -7.22
C LYS A 54 7.23 5.69 -6.21
N ALA A 55 6.04 5.29 -6.65
CA ALA A 55 4.95 4.96 -5.74
C ALA A 55 5.45 3.97 -4.69
N GLN A 56 5.04 4.16 -3.43
CA GLN A 56 5.41 3.21 -2.40
C GLN A 56 4.75 1.87 -2.72
N SER A 57 5.54 0.79 -2.72
CA SER A 57 4.98 -0.55 -2.86
C SER A 57 3.93 -0.76 -1.76
N PRO A 58 2.76 -1.31 -2.08
CA PRO A 58 1.71 -1.54 -1.09
C PRO A 58 2.29 -2.34 0.08
N LEU A 59 1.82 -2.01 1.29
CA LEU A 59 2.34 -2.59 2.54
C LEU A 59 2.16 -4.11 2.64
N LEU A 60 1.33 -4.69 1.77
CA LEU A 60 1.16 -6.12 1.62
C LEU A 60 2.42 -6.70 0.96
N ASP A 61 3.25 -7.30 1.79
CA ASP A 61 4.37 -8.13 1.34
C ASP A 61 3.88 -9.19 0.35
N ILE A 62 4.72 -9.55 -0.62
CA ILE A 62 4.45 -10.58 -1.62
C ILE A 62 4.02 -11.88 -0.93
N ASN A 63 4.64 -12.21 0.21
CA ASN A 63 4.28 -13.36 1.03
C ASN A 63 2.83 -13.29 1.53
N THR A 64 2.36 -12.11 1.95
CA THR A 64 0.97 -11.92 2.40
C THR A 64 -0.02 -12.14 1.25
N TYR A 65 0.31 -11.69 0.03
CA TYR A 65 -0.48 -11.98 -1.16
C TYR A 65 -0.54 -13.49 -1.47
N TYR A 66 0.58 -14.19 -1.34
CA TYR A 66 0.62 -15.64 -1.52
C TYR A 66 -0.26 -16.39 -0.51
N GLU A 67 -0.21 -16.00 0.76
CA GLU A 67 -1.05 -16.61 1.80
C GLU A 67 -2.53 -16.32 1.57
N LEU A 68 -2.89 -15.09 1.20
CA LEU A 68 -4.26 -14.74 0.81
C LEU A 68 -4.75 -15.58 -0.38
N ARG A 69 -3.90 -15.81 -1.38
CA ARG A 69 -4.23 -16.67 -2.53
C ARG A 69 -4.48 -18.11 -2.10
N LYS A 70 -3.66 -18.68 -1.21
CA LYS A 70 -3.87 -20.04 -0.68
C LYS A 70 -5.18 -20.16 0.06
N ILE A 71 -5.51 -19.19 0.92
CA ILE A 71 -6.79 -19.13 1.65
C ILE A 71 -7.95 -19.12 0.66
N GLY A 72 -7.89 -18.28 -0.38
CA GLY A 72 -8.93 -18.19 -1.41
C GLY A 72 -9.12 -19.50 -2.18
N VAL A 73 -8.03 -20.17 -2.55
CA VAL A 73 -8.09 -21.48 -3.25
C VAL A 73 -8.73 -22.55 -2.37
N ASN A 74 -8.34 -22.62 -1.09
CA ASN A 74 -8.91 -23.59 -0.16
C ASN A 74 -10.41 -23.35 0.07
N MET A 75 -10.81 -22.08 0.16
CA MET A 75 -12.21 -21.70 0.32
C MET A 75 -13.04 -22.06 -0.92
N ASP A 76 -12.52 -21.84 -2.13
CA ASP A 76 -13.18 -22.26 -3.38
C ASP A 76 -13.34 -23.77 -3.47
N GLN A 77 -12.32 -24.54 -3.06
CA GLN A 77 -12.40 -25.99 -2.96
C GLN A 77 -13.46 -26.45 -1.95
N TYR A 78 -13.53 -25.79 -0.79
CA TYR A 78 -14.54 -26.08 0.23
C TYR A 78 -15.95 -25.82 -0.30
N VAL A 79 -16.19 -24.67 -0.93
CA VAL A 79 -17.48 -24.33 -1.55
C VAL A 79 -17.87 -25.34 -2.64
N LYS A 80 -16.91 -25.74 -3.49
CA LYS A 80 -17.15 -26.78 -4.50
C LYS A 80 -17.51 -28.14 -3.89
N ALA A 81 -16.84 -28.55 -2.81
CA ALA A 81 -17.14 -29.80 -2.12
C ALA A 81 -18.54 -29.79 -1.46
N VAL A 82 -18.96 -28.64 -0.94
CA VAL A 82 -20.33 -28.42 -0.45
C VAL A 82 -21.34 -28.53 -1.59
N HIS A 83 -21.13 -27.81 -2.70
CA HIS A 83 -22.05 -27.86 -3.85
C HIS A 83 -22.14 -29.26 -4.49
N GLN A 84 -21.07 -30.05 -4.42
CA GLN A 84 -21.04 -31.43 -4.90
C GLN A 84 -21.70 -32.43 -3.93
N GLY A 85 -22.23 -31.98 -2.78
CA GLY A 85 -22.84 -32.84 -1.76
C GLY A 85 -21.85 -33.78 -1.07
N ARG A 86 -20.54 -33.58 -1.27
CA ARG A 86 -19.47 -34.40 -0.63
C ARG A 86 -19.27 -34.04 0.83
N LEU A 87 -19.67 -32.82 1.21
CA LEU A 87 -19.75 -32.37 2.60
C LEU A 87 -21.24 -32.28 2.97
N THR A 88 -21.67 -33.14 3.90
CA THR A 88 -23.06 -33.25 4.36
C THR A 88 -23.40 -32.28 5.50
N ALA A 89 -22.40 -31.71 6.16
CA ALA A 89 -22.55 -30.69 7.19
C ALA A 89 -21.44 -29.65 7.06
N ILE A 90 -21.84 -28.38 6.94
CA ILE A 90 -20.92 -27.24 7.06
C ILE A 90 -20.78 -26.95 8.54
N ASP A 91 -19.56 -27.02 9.07
CA ASP A 91 -19.29 -26.52 10.42
C ASP A 91 -19.38 -24.98 10.37
N THR A 92 -20.53 -24.48 10.79
CA THR A 92 -20.84 -23.05 10.82
C THR A 92 -19.93 -22.28 11.77
N ALA A 93 -19.34 -22.94 12.78
CA ALA A 93 -18.37 -22.30 13.67
C ALA A 93 -17.09 -21.94 12.89
N VAL A 94 -16.58 -22.86 12.07
CA VAL A 94 -15.37 -22.65 11.25
C VAL A 94 -15.59 -21.55 10.21
N ILE A 95 -16.76 -21.52 9.54
CA ILE A 95 -17.08 -20.46 8.58
C ILE A 95 -17.16 -19.08 9.25
N ASN A 96 -17.77 -19.01 10.43
CA ASN A 96 -17.89 -17.75 11.16
C ASN A 96 -16.53 -17.22 11.62
N GLU A 97 -15.63 -18.12 12.05
CA GLU A 97 -14.27 -17.76 12.44
C GLU A 97 -13.45 -17.25 11.24
N LEU A 98 -13.52 -17.95 10.10
CA LEU A 98 -12.89 -17.51 8.84
C LEU A 98 -13.44 -16.15 8.37
N SER A 99 -14.75 -15.95 8.45
CA SER A 99 -15.40 -14.68 8.10
C SER A 99 -14.94 -13.54 9.00
N SER A 100 -14.78 -13.80 10.30
CA SER A 100 -14.24 -12.84 11.26
C SER A 100 -12.80 -12.46 10.94
N MET A 101 -11.93 -13.44 10.69
CA MET A 101 -10.54 -13.20 10.28
C MET A 101 -10.45 -12.38 8.98
N LEU A 102 -11.28 -12.69 7.99
CA LEU A 102 -11.37 -11.93 6.74
C LEU A 102 -11.81 -10.48 6.97
N LYS A 103 -12.77 -10.23 7.86
CA LYS A 103 -13.19 -8.86 8.23
C LYS A 103 -12.06 -8.08 8.90
N ILE A 104 -11.28 -8.72 9.77
CA ILE A 104 -10.11 -8.11 10.44
C ILE A 104 -9.01 -7.79 9.42
N LEU A 105 -8.72 -8.70 8.50
CA LEU A 105 -7.75 -8.45 7.43
C LEU A 105 -8.21 -7.32 6.52
N ARG A 106 -9.51 -7.30 6.15
CA ARG A 106 -10.10 -6.23 5.35
C ARG A 106 -9.99 -4.87 6.02
N SER A 107 -10.26 -4.77 7.32
CA SER A 107 -10.14 -3.48 8.04
C SER A 107 -8.70 -3.00 8.10
N LYS A 108 -7.72 -3.90 8.26
CA LYS A 108 -6.29 -3.54 8.24
C LYS A 108 -5.80 -3.09 6.87
N ILE A 109 -6.40 -3.57 5.79
CA ILE A 109 -6.03 -3.19 4.42
C ILE A 109 -6.71 -1.88 3.99
N ILE A 110 -7.98 -1.67 4.35
CA ILE A 110 -8.77 -0.49 3.95
C ILE A 110 -8.54 0.73 4.87
N SER A 111 -8.11 0.52 6.11
CA SER A 111 -7.83 1.62 7.05
C SER A 111 -6.44 2.26 6.86
N ILE A 112 -5.82 2.07 5.68
CA ILE A 112 -4.59 2.70 5.20
C ILE A 112 -4.97 3.68 4.09
#